data_AF-A0A453KHX2-F1
#
_entry.id   AF-A0A453KHX2-F1
#
_cell.length_a   1.000
_cell.length_b   1.000
_cell.length_c   1.000
_cell.angle_alpha   90.00
_cell.angle_beta   90.00
_cell.angle_gamma   90.00
#
_symmetry.space_group_name_H-M   'P 1'
#
loop_
_entity.id
_entity.type
_entity.pdbx_description
1 polymer ?
#
loop_
_entity_poly.entity_id
_entity_poly.type
_entity_poly.pdbx_seq_one_letter_code
_entity_poly.pdbx_strand_id
1 'polypeptide(L)' 'MMYGKSPFDYELDESAGESLVTVIKSAQVKWPTETGSSYPDTLRQFVTWMLQPHPAVRPNIDDIIIHVDKLIAKHSI' A
#
# COMPACT_ATOMS: atom_id res chain seq x y z
N MET A 1 5.90 -6.16 7.19
CA MET A 1 4.82 -5.94 8.18
C MET A 1 3.43 -6.37 7.73
N MET A 2 3.03 -6.37 6.44
CA MET A 2 1.88 -7.18 5.97
C MET A 2 2.33 -8.46 5.25
N TYR A 3 3.26 -8.32 4.31
CA TYR A 3 3.71 -9.41 3.44
C TYR A 3 5.19 -9.76 3.63
N GLY A 4 5.81 -9.31 4.72
CA GLY A 4 7.25 -9.53 4.98
C GLY A 4 8.23 -8.82 4.03
N LYS A 5 7.77 -8.31 2.88
CA LYS A 5 8.54 -7.54 1.89
C LYS A 5 8.00 -6.13 1.71
N SER A 6 8.82 -5.24 1.15
CA SER A 6 8.42 -3.88 0.81
C SER A 6 7.58 -3.86 -0.47
N PRO A 7 6.46 -3.11 -0.52
CA PRO A 7 5.60 -3.00 -1.71
C PRO A 7 6.30 -2.42 -2.95
N PHE A 8 7.47 -1.80 -2.77
CA PHE A 8 8.29 -1.23 -3.84
C PHE A 8 9.43 -2.15 -4.30
N ASP A 9 9.58 -3.31 -3.66
CA ASP A 9 10.70 -4.23 -3.84
C ASP A 9 10.31 -5.43 -4.72
N TYR A 10 9.03 -5.55 -5.08
CA TYR A 10 8.50 -6.72 -5.79
C TYR A 10 8.93 -6.84 -7.25
N GLU A 11 9.35 -5.74 -7.88
CA GLU A 11 9.93 -5.73 -9.23
C GLU A 11 10.93 -4.58 -9.34
N LEU A 12 12.00 -4.60 -8.54
CA LEU A 12 13.22 -3.96 -9.00
C LEU A 12 13.79 -4.87 -10.09
N ASP A 13 13.33 -4.67 -11.32
CA ASP A 13 14.03 -5.23 -12.47
C ASP A 13 15.33 -4.44 -12.62
N GLU A 14 16.36 -4.85 -11.87
CA GLU A 14 17.70 -4.27 -11.96
C GLU A 14 18.24 -4.37 -13.41
N SER A 15 17.68 -5.28 -14.23
CA SER A 15 17.98 -5.44 -15.65
C SER A 15 17.32 -4.38 -16.56
N ALA A 16 16.27 -3.68 -16.11
CA ALA A 16 15.57 -2.60 -16.83
C ALA A 16 16.08 -1.19 -16.46
N GLY A 17 17.02 -1.09 -15.51
CA GLY A 17 17.54 0.19 -15.03
C GLY A 17 16.55 1.00 -14.19
N GLU A 18 15.47 0.37 -13.73
CA GLU A 18 14.48 1.01 -12.86
C GLU A 18 15.06 1.19 -11.46
N SER A 19 15.50 2.42 -11.16
CA SER A 19 15.93 2.79 -9.81
C SER A 19 14.73 2.83 -8.87
N LEU A 20 14.93 2.42 -7.61
CA LEU A 20 13.98 2.61 -6.49
C LEU A 20 13.32 3.99 -6.48
N VAL A 21 14.06 5.04 -6.86
CA VAL A 21 13.55 6.41 -6.93
C VAL A 21 12.39 6.56 -7.94
N THR A 22 12.46 5.87 -9.08
CA THR A 22 11.42 5.90 -10.12
C THR A 22 10.17 5.17 -9.67
N VAL A 23 10.31 4.00 -9.04
CA VAL A 23 9.19 3.21 -8.50
C VAL A 23 8.49 3.94 -7.35
N ILE A 24 9.27 4.60 -6.48
CA ILE A 24 8.71 5.43 -5.40
C ILE A 24 7.97 6.66 -5.97
N LYS A 25 8.52 7.30 -7.01
CA LYS A 25 7.86 8.44 -7.67
C LYS A 25 6.58 8.06 -8.40
N SER A 26 6.50 6.86 -8.96
CA SER A 26 5.29 6.39 -9.64
C SER A 26 4.19 5.97 -8.65
N ALA A 27 4.54 5.75 -7.38
CA ALA A 27 3.66 5.25 -6.31
C ALA A 27 2.85 4.01 -6.70
N GLN A 28 3.37 3.21 -7.63
CA GLN A 28 2.73 1.96 -8.04
C GLN A 28 2.99 0.89 -6.97
N VAL A 29 2.09 0.82 -6.00
CA VAL A 29 2.09 -0.21 -4.97
C VAL A 29 1.71 -1.54 -5.61
N LYS A 30 2.64 -2.50 -5.65
CA LYS A 30 2.36 -3.87 -6.10
C LYS A 30 1.97 -4.72 -4.90
N TRP A 31 0.82 -5.39 -5.04
CA TRP A 31 0.32 -6.32 -4.03
C TRP A 31 0.71 -7.73 -4.44
N PRO A 32 1.34 -8.54 -3.55
CA PRO A 32 1.64 -9.91 -3.88
C PRO A 32 0.34 -10.70 -4.06
N THR A 33 0.24 -11.39 -5.19
CA THR A 33 -0.84 -12.34 -5.50
C THR A 33 -0.62 -13.70 -4.85
N GLU A 34 0.44 -13.84 -4.03
CA GLU A 34 0.82 -15.10 -3.40
C GLU A 34 -0.32 -15.66 -2.53
N THR A 35 -0.61 -16.93 -2.79
CA THR A 35 -1.83 -17.67 -2.45
C THR A 35 -2.07 -17.95 -0.96
N GLY A 36 -1.27 -17.39 -0.06
CA GLY A 36 -1.25 -17.75 1.36
C GLY A 36 -1.69 -16.68 2.36
N SER A 37 -1.84 -15.41 1.96
CA SER A 37 -2.22 -14.33 2.88
C SER A 37 -3.17 -13.33 2.19
N SER A 38 -4.45 -13.72 2.11
CA SER A 38 -5.53 -12.85 1.64
C SER A 38 -5.89 -11.85 2.73
N TYR A 39 -5.07 -10.80 2.88
CA TYR A 39 -5.56 -9.57 3.50
C TYR A 39 -6.79 -9.10 2.72
N PRO A 40 -7.83 -8.59 3.42
CA PRO A 40 -9.06 -8.17 2.78
C PRO A 40 -8.77 -7.04 1.77
N ASP A 41 -9.49 -7.06 0.65
CA ASP A 41 -9.33 -6.05 -0.40
C ASP A 41 -9.52 -4.62 0.14
N THR A 42 -10.44 -4.44 1.09
CA THR A 42 -10.66 -3.19 1.82
C THR A 42 -9.37 -2.63 2.46
N LEU A 43 -8.49 -3.49 2.97
CA LEU A 43 -7.23 -3.09 3.58
C LEU A 43 -6.20 -2.67 2.51
N ARG A 44 -6.17 -3.36 1.37
CA ARG A 44 -5.33 -2.97 0.21
C ARG A 44 -5.76 -1.63 -0.38
N GLN A 45 -7.07 -1.40 -0.47
CA GLN A 45 -7.65 -0.12 -0.89
C GLN A 45 -7.29 0.99 0.10
N PHE A 46 -7.41 0.74 1.41
CA PHE A 46 -7.02 1.70 2.44
C PHE A 46 -5.54 2.11 2.34
N VAL A 47 -4.63 1.15 2.18
CA VAL A 47 -3.20 1.44 2.02
C VAL A 47 -2.92 2.20 0.71
N THR A 48 -3.58 1.84 -0.39
CA THR A 48 -3.48 2.57 -1.66
C THR A 48 -3.99 4.02 -1.51
N TRP A 49 -5.05 4.23 -0.74
CA TRP A 49 -5.59 5.56 -0.44
C TRP A 49 -4.65 6.40 0.43
N MET A 50 -3.87 5.79 1.34
CA MET A 50 -2.85 6.53 2.09
C MET A 50 -1.62 6.87 1.24
N LEU A 51 -1.20 5.96 0.36
CA LEU A 51 0.02 6.06 -0.43
C LEU A 51 -0.17 6.82 -1.74
N GLN A 52 -0.93 7.91 -1.71
CA GLN A 52 -1.13 8.74 -2.90
C GLN A 52 0.20 9.38 -3.35
N PRO A 53 0.52 9.34 -4.65
CA PRO A 53 1.75 9.93 -5.20
C PRO A 53 1.79 11.44 -5.02
N HIS A 54 0.62 12.09 -5.11
CA HIS A 54 0.51 13.53 -5.02
C HIS A 54 0.27 13.95 -3.56
N PRO A 55 1.13 14.81 -2.98
CA PRO A 55 0.95 15.26 -1.60
C PRO A 55 -0.35 16.04 -1.39
N ALA A 56 -0.84 16.73 -2.43
CA ALA A 56 -2.09 17.50 -2.38
C ALA A 56 -3.36 16.65 -2.26
N VAL A 57 -3.31 15.37 -2.66
CA VAL A 57 -4.45 14.43 -2.54
C VAL A 57 -4.21 13.40 -1.43
N ARG A 58 -3.10 13.51 -0.71
CA ARG A 58 -2.82 12.65 0.44
C ARG A 58 -3.79 13.02 1.57
N PRO A 59 -4.46 12.03 2.16
CA PRO A 59 -5.41 12.30 3.23
C PRO A 59 -4.73 12.87 4.48
N ASN A 60 -5.48 13.67 5.23
CA ASN A 60 -5.03 14.15 6.53
C ASN A 60 -4.92 13.00 7.53
N ILE A 61 -4.01 13.15 8.49
CA ILE A 61 -3.79 12.12 9.51
C ILE A 61 -5.06 11.82 10.32
N ASP A 62 -5.91 12.82 10.58
CA ASP A 62 -7.19 12.64 11.24
C ASP A 62 -8.15 11.74 10.44
N ASP A 63 -8.25 11.95 9.13
CA ASP A 63 -9.07 11.10 8.24
C ASP A 63 -8.57 9.66 8.19
N ILE A 64 -7.24 9.48 8.24
CA ILE A 64 -6.58 8.17 8.27
C ILE A 64 -6.94 7.44 9.57
N ILE A 65 -6.87 8.12 10.72
CA ILE A 65 -7.20 7.54 12.03
C ILE A 65 -8.69 7.13 12.07
N ILE A 66 -9.58 7.97 11.57
CA ILE A 66 -11.02 7.65 11.51
C ILE A 66 -11.28 6.43 10.60
N HIS A 67 -10.61 6.35 9.45
CA HIS A 67 -10.80 5.23 8.53
C HIS A 67 -10.22 3.92 9.06
N VAL A 68 -9.05 3.96 9.74
CA VAL A 68 -8.46 2.75 10.30
C VAL A 68 -9.31 2.21 11.46
N ASP A 69 -9.87 3.09 12.30
CA ASP A 69 -10.75 2.68 13.39
C ASP A 69 -12.01 1.96 12.87
N LYS A 70 -12.65 2.52 11.83
CA LYS A 70 -13.76 1.87 11.11
C LYS A 70 -13.35 0.53 10.49
N LEU A 71 -12.15 0.45 9.93
CA LEU A 71 -11.65 -0.76 9.29
C LEU A 71 -11.40 -1.88 10.32
N ILE A 72 -10.81 -1.53 11.48
CA ILE A 72 -10.60 -2.45 12.59
C ILE A 72 -11.94 -2.93 13.14
N ALA A 73 -12.88 -2.01 13.41
CA ALA A 73 -14.21 -2.35 13.90
C ALA A 73 -14.96 -3.31 12.96
N LYS A 74 -14.76 -3.20 11.64
CA LYS A 74 -15.36 -4.08 10.63
C LYS A 74 -14.77 -5.50 10.62
N HIS A 75 -13.49 -5.65 10.95
CA HIS A 75 -12.77 -6.93 10.88
C HIS A 75 -12.53 -7.58 12.26
N SER A 76 -12.86 -6.89 13.34
CA SER A 76 -12.84 -7.40 14.70
C SER A 76 -14.17 -8.10 15.03
N ILE A 77 -14.32 -9.34 14.55
CA ILE A 77 -15.37 -10.29 14.98
C ILE A 77 -14.72 -11.32 15.89
#